data_AF-A0A222NZU8-F1
#
_entry.id   AF-A0A222NZU8-F1
#
_cell.length_a   1.000
_cell.length_b   1.000
_cell.length_c   1.000
_cell.angle_alpha   90.00
_cell.angle_beta   90.00
_cell.angle_gamma   90.00
#
_symmetry.space_group_name_H-M   'P 1'
#
loop_
_entity.id
_entity.type
_entity.pdbx_description
1 polymer ?
#
loop_
_entity_poly.entity_id
_entity_poly.type
_entity_poly.pdbx_seq_one_letter_code
_entity_poly.pdbx_strand_id
1 'polypeptide(L)'
;MPHIYFRSDSRTPEEIFKTGFMPRVNYEDAWWLEAIKYRGYKNHCGIDYEAIDANANVCICLTTKLESAPLFPLNDEDTYIYAMILPEPTQIDYGSDIKNKNSTPDLLRTADTPTDDKNLVIDLHNFQTKQANNIHHFFANQKVEHENLTTFAAWPLYAYEAIAYQVPASAIVAAIKCSRKPLNNKIKISCDYIADSPKRSLDRDFTLDKDIFHNPNFSVAHNLWIGKAPSHITSLDLSLAKNKAVQLFEDVASKTLATPNIYYGLGGKTL
;
A
#
# COMPACT_ATOMS: atom_id res chain seq x y z
N MET A 1 -2.85 15.50 -8.13
CA MET A 1 -4.28 15.58 -7.80
C MET A 1 -4.52 14.74 -6.54
N PRO A 2 -5.65 14.85 -5.84
CA PRO A 2 -5.94 13.89 -4.77
C PRO A 2 -6.23 12.50 -5.35
N HIS A 3 -5.79 11.44 -4.67
CA HIS A 3 -6.01 10.05 -5.08
C HIS A 3 -6.89 9.31 -4.06
N ILE A 4 -7.69 8.36 -4.54
CA ILE A 4 -8.54 7.52 -3.68
C ILE A 4 -7.75 6.28 -3.29
N TYR A 5 -7.68 6.03 -1.99
CA TYR A 5 -7.05 4.86 -1.42
C TYR A 5 -8.05 4.04 -0.62
N PHE A 6 -7.75 2.76 -0.48
CA PHE A 6 -8.53 1.80 0.27
C PHE A 6 -7.65 1.07 1.28
N ARG A 7 -8.26 0.72 2.41
CA ARG A 7 -7.66 -0.12 3.44
C ARG A 7 -8.76 -0.89 4.16
N SER A 8 -8.53 -2.17 4.46
CA SER A 8 -9.37 -2.91 5.40
C SER A 8 -8.78 -2.88 6.82
N ASP A 9 -9.66 -2.78 7.81
CA ASP A 9 -9.33 -2.79 9.24
C ASP A 9 -10.49 -3.45 10.02
N SER A 10 -10.18 -4.08 11.16
CA SER A 10 -11.18 -4.73 12.00
C SER A 10 -11.93 -3.75 12.90
N ARG A 11 -11.36 -2.56 13.14
CA ARG A 11 -12.02 -1.49 13.89
C ARG A 11 -13.24 -0.98 13.14
N THR A 12 -14.25 -0.55 13.88
CA THR A 12 -15.55 -0.14 13.33
C THR A 12 -15.50 1.26 12.72
N PRO A 13 -16.46 1.59 11.82
CA PRO A 13 -16.57 2.94 11.27
C PRO A 13 -16.75 4.02 12.35
N GLU A 14 -17.49 3.72 13.41
CA GLU A 14 -17.66 4.64 14.56
C GLU A 14 -16.33 5.03 15.21
N GLU A 15 -15.43 4.07 15.38
CA GLU A 15 -14.10 4.31 15.93
C GLU A 15 -13.22 5.08 14.93
N ILE A 16 -13.08 4.55 13.72
CA ILE A 16 -12.15 5.08 12.71
C ILE A 16 -12.56 6.47 12.21
N PHE A 17 -13.86 6.77 12.10
CA PHE A 17 -14.31 8.11 11.73
C PHE A 17 -14.06 9.16 12.80
N LYS A 18 -13.74 8.75 14.03
CA LYS A 18 -13.34 9.66 15.11
C LYS A 18 -11.82 9.82 15.19
N THR A 19 -11.07 8.73 15.05
CA THR A 19 -9.63 8.73 15.33
C THR A 19 -8.75 8.80 14.08
N GLY A 20 -9.27 8.39 12.92
CA GLY A 20 -8.45 8.07 11.76
C GLY A 20 -7.57 6.84 12.00
N PHE A 21 -6.55 6.68 11.15
CA PHE A 21 -5.52 5.65 11.26
C PHE A 21 -4.21 6.25 11.75
N MET A 22 -3.64 5.65 12.79
CA MET A 22 -2.37 6.02 13.38
C MET A 22 -1.43 4.81 13.40
N PRO A 23 -0.11 5.01 13.23
CA PRO A 23 0.86 3.93 13.33
C PRO A 23 0.93 3.44 14.77
N ARG A 24 1.32 2.17 14.95
CA ARG A 24 1.46 1.56 16.29
C ARG A 24 2.74 2.01 16.98
N VAL A 25 3.76 2.35 16.20
CA VAL A 25 5.05 2.87 16.65
C VAL A 25 5.24 4.24 16.04
N ASN A 26 5.49 5.24 16.89
CA ASN A 26 5.72 6.61 16.47
C ASN A 26 7.16 6.80 16.01
N TYR A 27 7.34 7.12 14.72
CA TYR A 27 8.57 7.66 14.16
C TYR A 27 8.18 8.97 13.48
N GLU A 28 8.56 10.12 14.03
CA GLU A 28 8.15 11.41 13.47
C GLU A 28 9.05 11.87 12.32
N ASP A 29 10.36 11.62 12.45
CA ASP A 29 11.35 12.01 11.45
C ASP A 29 11.66 10.84 10.51
N ALA A 30 11.60 11.07 9.20
CA ALA A 30 11.92 10.10 8.16
C ALA A 30 11.19 8.73 8.33
N TRP A 31 9.97 8.74 8.84
CA TRP A 31 9.12 7.56 9.09
C TRP A 31 9.07 6.60 7.90
N TRP A 32 9.05 7.15 6.68
CA TRP A 32 8.95 6.39 5.45
C TRP A 32 10.16 5.50 5.25
N LEU A 33 11.35 5.97 5.63
CA LEU A 33 12.58 5.21 5.52
C LEU A 33 12.54 4.01 6.48
N GLU A 34 12.05 4.21 7.70
CA GLU A 34 11.85 3.13 8.67
C GLU A 34 10.74 2.16 8.24
N ALA A 35 9.70 2.67 7.58
CA ALA A 35 8.62 1.85 7.04
C ALA A 35 9.10 0.92 5.90
N ILE A 36 10.01 1.39 5.04
CA ILE A 36 10.54 0.61 3.90
C ILE A 36 11.74 -0.28 4.28
N LYS A 37 12.43 0.00 5.40
CA LYS A 37 13.57 -0.80 5.89
C LYS A 37 13.19 -2.13 6.53
N TYR A 38 11.93 -2.55 6.46
CA TYR A 38 11.47 -3.80 7.06
C TYR A 38 12.06 -5.03 6.34
N ARG A 39 12.20 -6.15 7.07
CA ARG A 39 12.73 -7.45 6.58
C ARG A 39 14.10 -7.36 5.88
N GLY A 40 15.18 -7.28 6.65
CA GLY A 40 16.53 -7.57 6.14
C GLY A 40 17.09 -6.53 5.15
N TYR A 41 16.47 -5.35 5.06
CA TYR A 41 16.90 -4.24 4.22
C TYR A 41 18.42 -4.00 4.28
N LYS A 42 19.07 -3.97 3.12
CA LYS A 42 20.46 -3.53 2.92
C LYS A 42 20.50 -2.45 1.84
N ASN A 43 21.37 -1.46 2.01
CA ASN A 43 21.54 -0.31 1.11
C ASN A 43 22.20 -0.68 -0.24
N HIS A 44 21.60 -1.54 -1.05
CA HIS A 44 22.21 -2.00 -2.30
C HIS A 44 21.21 -2.08 -3.46
N CYS A 45 20.34 -1.08 -3.59
CA CYS A 45 19.42 -0.94 -4.72
C CYS A 45 18.46 -2.12 -4.93
N GLY A 46 18.12 -2.81 -3.84
CA GLY A 46 17.27 -4.01 -3.86
C GLY A 46 17.96 -5.28 -4.34
N ILE A 47 19.30 -5.38 -4.39
CA ILE A 47 20.02 -6.62 -4.76
C ILE A 47 20.08 -7.59 -3.54
N ASP A 48 18.94 -7.91 -2.96
CA ASP A 48 18.75 -9.03 -2.03
C ASP A 48 17.62 -9.89 -2.62
N TYR A 49 17.61 -11.20 -2.32
CA TYR A 49 16.75 -12.22 -2.96
C TYR A 49 15.22 -11.97 -2.86
N GLU A 50 14.77 -10.89 -2.20
CA GLU A 50 13.37 -10.48 -2.08
C GLU A 50 13.24 -8.94 -2.11
N ALA A 51 12.20 -8.43 -2.79
CA ALA A 51 11.81 -7.03 -2.68
C ALA A 51 11.31 -6.69 -1.26
N ILE A 52 11.38 -5.41 -0.87
CA ILE A 52 11.02 -4.99 0.49
C ILE A 52 9.51 -4.85 0.66
N ASP A 53 9.05 -5.10 1.88
CA ASP A 53 7.64 -4.90 2.26
C ASP A 53 7.53 -3.80 3.32
N ALA A 54 6.35 -3.23 3.50
CA ALA A 54 6.13 -2.19 4.50
C ALA A 54 6.09 -2.75 5.93
N ASN A 55 6.68 -2.02 6.88
CA ASN A 55 6.43 -2.24 8.31
C ASN A 55 5.08 -1.64 8.72
N ALA A 56 4.03 -2.45 8.71
CA ALA A 56 2.67 -2.03 9.11
C ALA A 56 2.54 -1.55 10.57
N ASN A 57 3.58 -1.66 11.40
CA ASN A 57 3.60 -1.04 12.73
C ASN A 57 4.01 0.45 12.68
N VAL A 58 4.75 0.87 11.66
CA VAL A 58 5.34 2.22 11.53
C VAL A 58 4.55 3.09 10.55
N CYS A 59 3.75 2.47 9.67
CA CYS A 59 2.95 3.18 8.68
C CYS A 59 1.55 2.57 8.51
N ILE A 60 0.67 3.34 7.87
CA ILE A 60 -0.62 2.89 7.35
C ILE A 60 -0.44 2.42 5.92
N CYS A 61 -0.58 1.11 5.70
CA CYS A 61 -0.52 0.55 4.35
C CYS A 61 -1.86 0.69 3.63
N LEU A 62 -1.79 1.03 2.34
CA LEU A 62 -2.91 1.42 1.49
C LEU A 62 -2.82 0.73 0.13
N THR A 63 -3.96 0.63 -0.54
CA THR A 63 -4.06 0.21 -1.94
C THR A 63 -4.91 1.22 -2.73
N THR A 64 -4.63 1.41 -4.02
CA THR A 64 -5.45 2.20 -4.95
C THR A 64 -6.59 1.37 -5.54
N LYS A 65 -6.54 0.04 -5.37
CA LYS A 65 -7.53 -0.92 -5.84
C LYS A 65 -8.43 -1.42 -4.72
N LEU A 66 -9.74 -1.26 -4.90
CA LEU A 66 -10.75 -1.72 -3.94
C LEU A 66 -10.68 -3.24 -3.76
N GLU A 67 -10.52 -3.99 -4.83
CA GLU A 67 -10.43 -5.46 -4.84
C GLU A 67 -9.20 -5.99 -4.11
N SER A 68 -8.17 -5.16 -3.94
CA SER A 68 -6.95 -5.54 -3.21
C SER A 68 -7.07 -5.23 -1.72
N ALA A 69 -8.00 -4.37 -1.29
CA ALA A 69 -8.11 -3.96 0.11
C ALA A 69 -8.38 -5.14 1.07
N PRO A 70 -9.19 -6.15 0.73
CA PRO A 70 -9.46 -7.29 1.61
C PRO A 70 -8.29 -8.24 1.83
N LEU A 71 -7.20 -8.12 1.06
CA LEU A 71 -5.98 -8.90 1.27
C LEU A 71 -5.36 -8.62 2.66
N PHE A 72 -5.68 -7.47 3.29
CA PHE A 72 -5.12 -7.09 4.59
C PHE A 72 -6.22 -6.62 5.56
N PRO A 73 -6.17 -6.95 6.86
CA PRO A 73 -5.25 -7.91 7.47
C PRO A 73 -5.47 -9.34 6.94
N LEU A 74 -4.43 -10.16 6.99
CA LEU A 74 -4.45 -11.59 6.61
C LEU A 74 -5.14 -12.44 7.68
N ASN A 75 -6.36 -12.06 8.07
CA ASN A 75 -7.21 -12.83 8.97
C ASN A 75 -8.54 -13.15 8.28
N ASP A 76 -9.27 -14.13 8.81
CA ASP A 76 -10.55 -14.55 8.24
C ASP A 76 -11.73 -13.84 8.92
N GLU A 77 -11.42 -12.81 9.71
CA GLU A 77 -12.41 -12.01 10.43
C GLU A 77 -13.11 -11.05 9.48
N ASP A 78 -14.36 -10.75 9.81
CA ASP A 78 -15.10 -9.63 9.24
C ASP A 78 -14.28 -8.34 9.47
N THR A 79 -14.24 -7.50 8.44
CA THR A 79 -13.55 -6.20 8.50
C THR A 79 -14.39 -5.13 7.85
N TYR A 80 -13.90 -3.90 7.87
CA TYR A 80 -14.47 -2.78 7.14
C TYR A 80 -13.44 -2.28 6.14
N ILE A 81 -13.84 -2.09 4.88
CA ILE A 81 -13.01 -1.41 3.89
C ILE A 81 -13.33 0.08 3.98
N TYR A 82 -12.30 0.88 4.16
CA TYR A 82 -12.37 2.33 4.24
C TYR A 82 -11.87 2.94 2.94
N ALA A 83 -12.65 3.85 2.35
CA ALA A 83 -12.21 4.70 1.26
C ALA A 83 -11.72 6.03 1.84
N MET A 84 -10.55 6.47 1.43
CA MET A 84 -9.93 7.72 1.88
C MET A 84 -9.31 8.47 0.72
N ILE A 85 -9.21 9.79 0.87
CA ILE A 85 -8.65 10.67 -0.15
C ILE A 85 -7.41 11.32 0.43
N LEU A 86 -6.27 11.08 -0.20
CA LEU A 86 -4.96 11.56 0.24
C LEU A 86 -4.22 12.23 -0.94
N PRO A 87 -3.10 12.94 -0.68
CA PRO A 87 -2.25 13.50 -1.74
C PRO A 87 -1.74 12.43 -2.71
N GLU A 88 -1.23 12.85 -3.88
CA GLU A 88 -0.51 11.94 -4.78
C GLU A 88 0.64 11.24 -4.05
N PRO A 89 0.94 9.99 -4.41
CA PRO A 89 2.04 9.28 -3.82
C PRO A 89 3.37 9.92 -4.30
N THR A 90 4.25 10.18 -3.34
CA THR A 90 5.60 10.67 -3.56
C THR A 90 6.49 9.49 -3.90
N GLN A 91 7.18 9.59 -5.03
CA GLN A 91 8.08 8.55 -5.48
C GLN A 91 9.34 8.50 -4.61
N ILE A 92 9.86 7.30 -4.40
CA ILE A 92 11.18 7.05 -3.84
C ILE A 92 12.05 6.42 -4.91
N ASP A 93 13.32 6.81 -4.95
CA ASP A 93 14.29 6.22 -5.85
C ASP A 93 15.65 6.03 -5.17
N TYR A 94 16.44 5.09 -5.66
CA TYR A 94 17.85 4.99 -5.35
C TYR A 94 18.65 6.04 -6.13
N GLY A 95 19.69 6.59 -5.52
CA GLY A 95 20.66 7.43 -6.23
C GLY A 95 21.25 6.72 -7.45
N SER A 96 21.76 7.49 -8.41
CA SER A 96 22.15 7.03 -9.75
C SER A 96 23.23 5.93 -9.81
N ASP A 97 23.93 5.65 -8.72
CA ASP A 97 24.96 4.62 -8.65
C ASP A 97 24.46 3.33 -7.98
N ILE A 98 23.88 2.43 -8.79
CA ILE A 98 23.34 1.14 -8.36
C ILE A 98 24.41 0.21 -7.77
N LYS A 99 25.69 0.45 -8.07
CA LYS A 99 26.81 -0.37 -7.58
C LYS A 99 27.31 0.08 -6.20
N ASN A 100 26.90 1.27 -5.76
CA ASN A 100 27.27 1.77 -4.44
C ASN A 100 26.38 1.13 -3.36
N LYS A 101 26.97 0.20 -2.59
CA LYS A 101 26.34 -0.47 -1.43
C LYS A 101 26.04 0.46 -0.24
N ASN A 102 26.28 1.76 -0.40
CA ASN A 102 25.92 2.78 0.58
C ASN A 102 24.82 3.72 0.04
N SER A 103 24.25 3.46 -1.14
CA SER A 103 23.17 4.26 -1.70
C SER A 103 21.89 4.07 -0.88
N THR A 104 21.40 5.16 -0.29
CA THR A 104 20.11 5.21 0.39
C THR A 104 19.02 5.69 -0.57
N PRO A 105 17.78 5.18 -0.47
CA PRO A 105 16.64 5.74 -1.16
C PRO A 105 16.46 7.21 -0.79
N ASP A 106 16.03 8.00 -1.75
CA ASP A 106 15.71 9.41 -1.63
C ASP A 106 14.26 9.65 -2.05
N LEU A 107 13.59 10.61 -1.40
CA LEU A 107 12.27 11.09 -1.81
C LEU A 107 12.39 12.04 -3.01
N LEU A 108 11.73 11.68 -4.10
CA LEU A 108 11.62 12.53 -5.29
C LEU A 108 10.51 13.56 -5.09
N ARG A 109 10.83 14.67 -4.40
CA ARG A 109 9.86 15.75 -4.15
C ARG A 109 9.67 16.64 -5.37
N THR A 110 8.42 16.95 -5.68
CA THR A 110 8.01 17.91 -6.71
C THR A 110 7.47 19.20 -6.06
N ALA A 111 7.04 20.17 -6.87
CA ALA A 111 6.38 21.39 -6.38
C ALA A 111 5.08 21.10 -5.62
N ASP A 112 4.42 19.97 -5.91
CA ASP A 112 3.13 19.57 -5.33
C ASP A 112 3.30 18.65 -4.11
N THR A 113 4.52 18.24 -3.77
CA THR A 113 4.76 17.37 -2.62
C THR A 113 4.55 18.13 -1.31
N PRO A 114 3.79 17.55 -0.35
CA PRO A 114 3.66 18.12 0.99
C PRO A 114 5.02 18.38 1.65
N THR A 115 5.11 19.51 2.37
CA THR A 115 6.32 19.88 3.11
C THR A 115 6.39 19.20 4.49
N ASP A 116 5.24 18.93 5.09
CA ASP A 116 5.13 18.13 6.30
C ASP A 116 5.13 16.64 5.96
N ASP A 117 6.13 15.93 6.47
CA ASP A 117 6.36 14.51 6.21
C ASP A 117 5.20 13.63 6.71
N LYS A 118 4.42 14.08 7.69
CA LYS A 118 3.23 13.36 8.18
C LYS A 118 2.08 13.36 7.18
N ASN A 119 2.11 14.24 6.18
CA ASN A 119 1.13 14.32 5.09
C ASN A 119 1.62 13.64 3.80
N LEU A 120 2.81 13.04 3.81
CA LEU A 120 3.30 12.27 2.67
C LEU A 120 2.57 10.95 2.55
N VAL A 121 2.22 10.62 1.31
CA VAL A 121 1.94 9.27 0.86
C VAL A 121 3.14 8.84 0.03
N ILE A 122 3.64 7.62 0.21
CA ILE A 122 4.79 7.09 -0.51
C ILE A 122 4.34 6.04 -1.51
N ASP A 123 4.87 6.13 -2.72
CA ASP A 123 4.66 5.15 -3.77
C ASP A 123 5.50 3.90 -3.52
N LEU A 124 4.91 2.94 -2.80
CA LEU A 124 5.58 1.68 -2.52
C LEU A 124 5.55 0.74 -3.74
N HIS A 125 4.47 0.79 -4.52
CA HIS A 125 4.29 -0.05 -5.70
C HIS A 125 5.42 0.15 -6.73
N ASN A 126 5.67 1.38 -7.16
CA ASN A 126 6.70 1.64 -8.17
C ASN A 126 8.09 1.31 -7.65
N PHE A 127 8.35 1.54 -6.37
CA PHE A 127 9.63 1.17 -5.74
C PHE A 127 9.86 -0.34 -5.74
N GLN A 128 8.84 -1.10 -5.31
CA GLN A 128 8.85 -2.56 -5.32
C GLN A 128 9.02 -3.12 -6.74
N THR A 129 8.35 -2.52 -7.73
CA THR A 129 8.54 -2.87 -9.15
C THR A 129 9.97 -2.66 -9.61
N LYS A 130 10.60 -1.53 -9.23
CA LYS A 130 11.99 -1.27 -9.55
C LYS A 130 12.93 -2.30 -8.91
N GLN A 131 12.69 -2.66 -7.65
CA GLN A 131 13.49 -3.69 -6.97
C GLN A 131 13.33 -5.06 -7.60
N ALA A 132 12.11 -5.51 -7.86
CA ALA A 132 11.85 -6.79 -8.52
C ALA A 132 12.55 -6.88 -9.88
N ASN A 133 12.50 -5.79 -10.67
CA ASN A 133 13.24 -5.69 -11.93
C ASN A 133 14.76 -5.77 -11.73
N ASN A 134 15.33 -5.07 -10.74
CA ASN A 134 16.77 -5.12 -10.46
C ASN A 134 17.22 -6.55 -10.06
N ILE A 135 16.45 -7.22 -9.20
CA ILE A 135 16.69 -8.60 -8.76
C ILE A 135 16.68 -9.54 -9.97
N HIS A 136 15.67 -9.41 -10.84
CA HIS A 136 15.57 -10.21 -12.05
C HIS A 136 16.81 -10.07 -12.95
N HIS A 137 17.22 -8.83 -13.26
CA HIS A 137 18.38 -8.56 -14.10
C HIS A 137 19.69 -9.05 -13.47
N PHE A 138 19.83 -8.94 -12.14
CA PHE A 138 21.00 -9.43 -11.43
C PHE A 138 21.21 -10.93 -11.62
N PHE A 139 20.14 -11.73 -11.46
CA PHE A 139 20.22 -13.19 -11.64
C PHE A 139 20.39 -13.62 -13.09
N ALA A 140 19.72 -12.93 -14.03
CA ALA A 140 19.90 -13.18 -15.47
C ALA A 140 21.38 -13.01 -15.88
N ASN A 141 22.04 -11.96 -15.38
CA ASN A 141 23.46 -11.71 -15.65
C ASN A 141 24.41 -12.75 -15.02
N GLN A 142 23.96 -13.51 -14.02
CA GLN A 142 24.73 -14.59 -13.41
C GLN A 142 24.52 -15.95 -14.10
N LYS A 143 23.79 -16.00 -15.22
CA LYS A 143 23.37 -17.23 -15.91
C LYS A 143 22.61 -18.20 -15.01
N VAL A 144 21.95 -17.68 -13.97
CA VAL A 144 21.02 -18.46 -13.16
C VAL A 144 19.66 -18.34 -13.85
N GLU A 145 19.48 -19.05 -14.96
CA GLU A 145 18.16 -19.20 -15.58
C GLU A 145 17.37 -20.22 -14.78
N HIS A 146 16.41 -19.75 -13.99
CA HIS A 146 15.40 -20.63 -13.40
C HIS A 146 14.06 -19.93 -13.50
N GLU A 147 13.06 -20.60 -14.09
CA GLU A 147 11.67 -20.10 -14.22
C GLU A 147 11.04 -19.69 -12.87
N ASN A 148 11.62 -20.16 -11.76
CA ASN A 148 11.16 -19.87 -10.41
C ASN A 148 11.77 -18.57 -9.85
N LEU A 149 12.92 -18.07 -10.35
CA LEU A 149 13.60 -16.85 -9.85
C LEU A 149 12.79 -15.58 -10.05
N THR A 150 12.11 -15.46 -11.19
CA THR A 150 11.11 -14.42 -11.46
C THR A 150 9.99 -14.43 -10.44
N THR A 151 9.56 -15.62 -10.01
CA THR A 151 8.54 -15.76 -8.97
C THR A 151 9.05 -15.30 -7.62
N PHE A 152 10.32 -15.57 -7.25
CA PHE A 152 10.91 -15.19 -5.95
C PHE A 152 11.15 -13.69 -5.78
N ALA A 153 11.56 -12.98 -6.84
CA ALA A 153 11.91 -11.55 -6.77
C ALA A 153 10.76 -10.65 -6.29
N ALA A 154 9.52 -11.09 -6.51
CA ALA A 154 8.29 -10.40 -6.12
C ALA A 154 7.53 -11.10 -4.96
N TRP A 155 8.14 -12.08 -4.28
CA TRP A 155 7.43 -13.03 -3.40
C TRP A 155 7.52 -12.80 -1.88
N PRO A 156 6.39 -12.91 -1.17
CA PRO A 156 5.16 -12.18 -1.45
C PRO A 156 5.32 -10.76 -0.89
N LEU A 157 5.16 -9.77 -1.75
CA LEU A 157 4.88 -8.42 -1.30
C LEU A 157 3.41 -8.35 -0.94
N TYR A 158 3.10 -7.96 0.28
CA TYR A 158 1.74 -7.55 0.60
C TYR A 158 1.39 -6.41 -0.37
N ALA A 159 0.22 -6.50 -1.01
CA ALA A 159 -0.29 -5.62 -2.05
C ALA A 159 -0.54 -4.16 -1.59
N TYR A 160 0.35 -3.63 -0.77
CA TYR A 160 0.46 -2.26 -0.35
C TYR A 160 1.02 -1.45 -1.52
N GLU A 161 0.12 -0.82 -2.27
CA GLU A 161 0.55 0.05 -3.38
C GLU A 161 1.09 1.38 -2.86
N ALA A 162 0.66 1.81 -1.67
CA ALA A 162 1.12 3.02 -1.02
C ALA A 162 1.21 2.87 0.50
N ILE A 163 2.02 3.72 1.13
CA ILE A 163 2.10 3.85 2.59
C ILE A 163 1.96 5.31 2.99
N ALA A 164 1.29 5.57 4.10
CA ALA A 164 1.18 6.89 4.70
C ALA A 164 1.60 6.81 6.17
N TYR A 165 2.08 7.91 6.75
CA TYR A 165 2.38 7.94 8.18
C TYR A 165 1.11 7.75 9.02
N GLN A 166 0.11 8.56 8.69
CA GLN A 166 -1.20 8.60 9.32
C GLN A 166 -2.27 8.90 8.27
N VAL A 167 -3.52 8.60 8.61
CA VAL A 167 -4.68 9.02 7.83
C VAL A 167 -5.64 9.72 8.78
N PRO A 168 -5.80 11.05 8.68
CA PRO A 168 -6.71 11.76 9.57
C PRO A 168 -8.16 11.35 9.29
N ALA A 169 -9.01 11.37 10.32
CA ALA A 169 -10.44 11.09 10.19
C ALA A 169 -11.10 11.93 9.08
N SER A 170 -10.68 13.19 8.90
CA SER A 170 -11.22 14.09 7.89
C SER A 170 -10.91 13.70 6.45
N ALA A 171 -9.95 12.80 6.22
CA ALA A 171 -9.61 12.29 4.89
C ALA A 171 -10.40 11.02 4.53
N ILE A 172 -11.10 10.40 5.48
CA ILE A 172 -11.85 9.16 5.27
C ILE A 172 -13.25 9.52 4.77
N VAL A 173 -13.64 8.99 3.62
CA VAL A 173 -14.93 9.31 2.98
C VAL A 173 -16.05 8.44 3.53
N ALA A 174 -15.83 7.13 3.51
CA ALA A 174 -16.84 6.14 3.84
C ALA A 174 -16.18 4.80 4.19
N ALA A 175 -17.00 3.89 4.72
CA ALA A 175 -16.63 2.51 4.96
C ALA A 175 -17.75 1.56 4.51
N ILE A 176 -17.40 0.33 4.18
CA ILE A 176 -18.34 -0.75 3.85
C ILE A 176 -17.91 -2.01 4.57
N LYS A 177 -18.87 -2.74 5.15
CA LYS A 177 -18.56 -4.01 5.82
C LYS A 177 -18.14 -5.04 4.76
N CYS A 178 -17.04 -5.74 5.04
CA CYS A 178 -16.45 -6.78 4.22
C CYS A 178 -16.47 -8.10 4.99
N SER A 179 -17.30 -9.03 4.52
CA SER A 179 -17.34 -10.38 5.05
C SER A 179 -16.55 -11.31 4.14
N ARG A 180 -15.55 -11.96 4.72
CA ARG A 180 -14.65 -12.87 4.02
C ARG A 180 -15.22 -14.28 4.10
N LYS A 181 -15.25 -15.00 2.98
CA LYS A 181 -15.63 -16.41 3.00
C LYS A 181 -14.40 -17.28 3.32
N PRO A 182 -14.57 -18.38 4.07
CA PRO A 182 -13.50 -19.35 4.29
C PRO A 182 -12.94 -19.88 2.97
N LEU A 183 -11.64 -20.11 2.97
CA LEU A 183 -10.84 -20.53 1.83
C LEU A 183 -11.25 -21.92 1.32
N ASN A 184 -12.06 -21.99 0.27
CA ASN A 184 -12.40 -23.25 -0.41
C ASN A 184 -11.45 -23.54 -1.59
N ASN A 185 -10.14 -23.72 -1.29
CA ASN A 185 -9.01 -24.14 -2.15
C ASN A 185 -8.29 -23.07 -3.00
N LYS A 186 -7.03 -23.27 -3.50
CA LYS A 186 -5.83 -24.08 -3.16
C LYS A 186 -4.75 -23.64 -4.17
N ILE A 187 -4.04 -22.55 -3.93
CA ILE A 187 -2.71 -22.42 -4.52
C ILE A 187 -1.72 -22.30 -3.37
N LYS A 188 -1.24 -23.46 -2.92
CA LYS A 188 -0.11 -23.52 -1.99
C LYS A 188 1.14 -23.33 -2.82
N ILE A 189 1.63 -22.10 -2.87
CA ILE A 189 2.87 -21.77 -3.56
C ILE A 189 3.96 -21.88 -2.50
N SER A 190 4.80 -22.89 -2.71
CA SER A 190 5.86 -23.30 -1.80
C SER A 190 7.17 -22.89 -2.45
N CYS A 191 7.85 -21.92 -1.86
CA CYS A 191 9.15 -21.46 -2.33
C CYS A 191 10.23 -22.24 -1.58
N ASP A 192 10.48 -23.48 -2.03
CA ASP A 192 11.21 -24.53 -1.27
C ASP A 192 12.75 -24.46 -1.33
N TYR A 193 13.37 -23.32 -1.68
CA TYR A 193 14.83 -23.30 -1.94
C TYR A 193 15.68 -22.37 -1.05
N ILE A 194 15.10 -21.56 -0.15
CA ILE A 194 15.88 -20.58 0.67
C ILE A 194 15.49 -20.56 2.17
N ALA A 195 14.39 -21.20 2.57
CA ALA A 195 13.97 -21.25 3.98
C ALA A 195 13.34 -22.60 4.34
N ASP A 196 13.60 -23.11 5.55
CA ASP A 196 13.08 -24.38 6.07
C ASP A 196 11.54 -24.43 6.19
N SER A 197 10.85 -23.29 6.02
CA SER A 197 9.40 -23.18 6.04
C SER A 197 8.87 -22.39 4.83
N PRO A 198 8.11 -23.00 3.90
CA PRO A 198 7.59 -22.31 2.74
C PRO A 198 6.54 -21.25 3.11
N LYS A 199 6.75 -20.01 2.66
CA LYS A 199 5.78 -18.90 2.75
C LYS A 199 4.62 -19.16 1.79
N ARG A 200 3.38 -19.20 2.29
CA ARG A 200 2.16 -19.43 1.51
C ARG A 200 1.34 -18.15 1.43
N SER A 201 0.63 -17.96 0.33
CA SER A 201 -0.40 -16.94 0.24
C SER A 201 -1.63 -17.46 -0.48
N LEU A 202 -2.79 -16.87 -0.19
CA LEU A 202 -4.10 -17.44 -0.52
C LEU A 202 -5.03 -16.38 -1.09
N ASP A 203 -5.59 -16.64 -2.27
CA ASP A 203 -6.67 -15.84 -2.85
C ASP A 203 -7.93 -15.94 -1.99
N ARG A 204 -8.74 -14.87 -1.96
CA ARG A 204 -9.93 -14.77 -1.11
C ARG A 204 -11.12 -14.24 -1.89
N ASP A 205 -12.25 -14.93 -1.73
CA ASP A 205 -13.55 -14.38 -2.06
C ASP A 205 -14.08 -13.59 -0.86
N PHE A 206 -14.65 -12.43 -1.15
CA PHE A 206 -15.27 -11.58 -0.15
C PHE A 206 -16.58 -11.01 -0.66
N THR A 207 -17.48 -10.74 0.27
CA THR A 207 -18.76 -10.10 -0.01
C THR A 207 -18.77 -8.75 0.69
N LEU A 208 -19.19 -7.73 -0.04
CA LEU A 208 -19.42 -6.41 0.53
C LEU A 208 -20.89 -6.26 0.87
N ASP A 209 -21.14 -5.72 2.05
CA ASP A 209 -22.48 -5.49 2.53
C ASP A 209 -23.21 -4.47 1.66
N LYS A 210 -24.52 -4.33 1.85
CA LYS A 210 -25.30 -3.31 1.13
C LYS A 210 -25.09 -1.92 1.73
N ASP A 211 -24.92 -1.86 3.04
CA ASP A 211 -24.93 -0.60 3.77
C ASP A 211 -23.55 0.07 3.75
N ILE A 212 -23.53 1.31 3.25
CA ILE A 212 -22.35 2.17 3.19
C ILE A 212 -22.41 3.15 4.37
N PHE A 213 -21.38 3.11 5.21
CA PHE A 213 -21.21 4.02 6.34
C PHE A 213 -20.53 5.28 5.83
N HIS A 214 -21.26 6.38 5.69
CA HIS A 214 -20.67 7.66 5.31
C HIS A 214 -20.03 8.35 6.52
N ASN A 215 -18.83 8.89 6.36
CA ASN A 215 -18.15 9.62 7.42
C ASN A 215 -18.69 11.06 7.54
N PRO A 216 -19.34 11.44 8.65
CA PRO A 216 -19.82 12.81 8.85
C PRO A 216 -18.67 13.81 9.04
N ASN A 217 -17.48 13.35 9.42
CA ASN A 217 -16.31 14.19 9.69
C ASN A 217 -15.43 14.43 8.45
N PHE A 218 -15.82 13.91 7.27
CA PHE A 218 -15.07 14.12 6.03
C PHE A 218 -15.02 15.60 5.64
N SER A 219 -13.83 16.09 5.30
CA SER A 219 -13.65 17.45 4.79
C SER A 219 -13.49 17.46 3.27
N VAL A 220 -14.37 18.19 2.57
CA VAL A 220 -14.26 18.40 1.12
C VAL A 220 -13.10 19.32 0.73
N ALA A 221 -12.55 20.08 1.69
CA ALA A 221 -11.38 20.92 1.49
C ALA A 221 -10.23 20.42 2.37
N HIS A 222 -9.08 20.16 1.76
CA HIS A 222 -7.87 19.78 2.49
C HIS A 222 -6.73 20.76 2.19
N ASN A 223 -6.27 21.46 3.23
CA ASN A 223 -5.21 22.46 3.10
C ASN A 223 -3.86 21.79 3.33
N LEU A 224 -2.97 21.92 2.36
CA LEU A 224 -1.61 21.38 2.40
C LEU A 224 -0.61 22.50 2.19
N TRP A 225 0.49 22.42 2.92
CA TRP A 225 1.69 23.19 2.61
C TRP A 225 2.51 22.43 1.58
N ILE A 226 2.78 23.03 0.43
CA ILE A 226 3.53 22.41 -0.67
C ILE A 226 4.72 23.27 -1.11
N GLY A 227 5.72 22.63 -1.72
CA GLY A 227 6.89 23.27 -2.32
C GLY A 227 8.06 23.56 -1.36
N LYS A 228 9.30 23.61 -1.90
CA LYS A 228 10.48 24.08 -1.15
C LYS A 228 10.44 25.62 -1.08
N ALA A 229 10.49 26.13 0.15
CA ALA A 229 10.61 27.53 0.57
C ALA A 229 10.67 28.62 -0.55
N PRO A 230 9.71 29.56 -0.60
CA PRO A 230 8.56 29.68 0.29
C PRO A 230 7.53 28.58 0.01
N SER A 231 7.17 27.83 1.04
CA SER A 231 6.03 26.92 0.99
C SER A 231 4.76 27.75 0.83
N HIS A 232 3.80 27.27 0.05
CA HIS A 232 2.50 27.91 -0.10
C HIS A 232 1.39 26.95 0.31
N ILE A 233 0.28 27.52 0.78
CA ILE A 233 -0.92 26.76 1.11
C ILE A 233 -1.66 26.50 -0.20
N THR A 234 -1.96 25.23 -0.47
CA THR A 234 -2.91 24.83 -1.50
C THR A 234 -4.13 24.19 -0.84
N SER A 235 -5.33 24.48 -1.36
CA SER A 235 -6.56 23.82 -0.94
C SER A 235 -6.97 22.83 -2.03
N LEU A 236 -7.01 21.55 -1.69
CA LEU A 236 -7.53 20.52 -2.57
C LEU A 236 -9.07 20.46 -2.43
N ASP A 237 -9.80 20.68 -3.52
CA ASP A 237 -11.23 20.35 -3.60
C ASP A 237 -11.37 18.85 -3.86
N LEU A 238 -11.95 18.15 -2.87
CA LEU A 238 -12.10 16.70 -2.87
C LEU A 238 -13.50 16.26 -3.27
N SER A 239 -14.39 17.17 -3.69
CA SER A 239 -15.80 16.88 -3.97
C SER A 239 -15.98 15.81 -5.06
N LEU A 240 -15.24 15.93 -6.17
CA LEU A 240 -15.28 14.96 -7.26
C LEU A 240 -14.73 13.59 -6.82
N ALA A 241 -13.61 13.60 -6.09
CA ALA A 241 -12.99 12.38 -5.57
C ALA A 241 -13.90 11.68 -4.55
N LYS A 242 -14.62 12.44 -3.71
CA LYS A 242 -15.61 11.93 -2.76
C LYS A 242 -16.73 11.20 -3.48
N ASN A 243 -17.33 11.83 -4.50
CA ASN A 243 -18.41 11.23 -5.27
C ASN A 243 -17.95 9.94 -5.96
N LYS A 244 -16.74 9.95 -6.54
CA LYS A 244 -16.15 8.75 -7.15
C LYS A 244 -15.89 7.64 -6.13
N ALA A 245 -15.40 7.97 -4.93
CA ALA A 245 -15.14 6.98 -3.88
C ALA A 245 -16.43 6.31 -3.39
N VAL A 246 -17.51 7.09 -3.21
CA VAL A 246 -18.83 6.55 -2.85
C VAL A 246 -19.39 5.67 -3.98
N GLN A 247 -19.31 6.13 -5.23
CA GLN A 247 -19.77 5.38 -6.39
C GLN A 247 -19.04 4.03 -6.49
N LEU A 248 -17.73 3.98 -6.23
CA LEU A 248 -16.97 2.73 -6.22
C LEU A 248 -17.52 1.72 -5.19
N PHE A 249 -18.04 2.16 -4.05
CA PHE A 249 -18.72 1.28 -3.10
C PHE A 249 -20.12 0.89 -3.55
N GLU A 250 -20.92 1.83 -4.07
CA GLU A 250 -22.26 1.55 -4.59
C GLU A 250 -22.23 0.52 -5.73
N ASP A 251 -21.26 0.63 -6.63
CA ASP A 251 -21.07 -0.25 -7.77
C ASP A 251 -20.75 -1.70 -7.35
N VAL A 252 -20.21 -1.92 -6.14
CA VAL A 252 -19.81 -3.24 -5.65
C VAL A 252 -20.63 -3.74 -4.46
N ALA A 253 -21.52 -2.91 -3.93
CA ALA A 253 -22.37 -3.25 -2.80
C ALA A 253 -23.23 -4.50 -3.11
N SER A 254 -23.34 -5.40 -2.14
CA SER A 254 -24.00 -6.70 -2.28
C SER A 254 -23.40 -7.66 -3.33
N LYS A 255 -22.23 -7.35 -3.91
CA LYS A 255 -21.54 -8.24 -4.85
C LYS A 255 -20.53 -9.13 -4.12
N THR A 256 -20.33 -10.33 -4.67
CA THR A 256 -19.16 -11.15 -4.33
C THR A 256 -18.02 -10.80 -5.29
N LEU A 257 -16.86 -10.54 -4.72
CA LEU A 257 -15.63 -10.17 -5.43
C LEU A 257 -14.51 -11.14 -5.02
N ALA A 258 -13.48 -11.22 -5.86
CA ALA A 258 -12.28 -11.98 -5.58
C ALA A 258 -11.09 -11.03 -5.47
N THR A 259 -10.18 -11.29 -4.53
CA THR A 259 -8.89 -10.60 -4.49
C THR A 259 -8.09 -10.91 -5.75
N PRO A 260 -7.28 -9.96 -6.27
CA PRO A 260 -6.41 -10.24 -7.40
C PRO A 260 -5.43 -11.36 -7.06
N ASN A 261 -5.04 -12.13 -8.09
CA ASN A 261 -4.03 -13.17 -7.93
C ASN A 261 -2.68 -12.52 -7.62
N ILE A 262 -2.32 -12.61 -6.34
CA ILE A 262 -1.08 -12.11 -5.76
C ILE A 262 0.17 -12.81 -6.31
N TYR A 263 0.02 -13.93 -7.03
CA TYR A 263 1.16 -14.67 -7.57
C TYR A 263 1.92 -13.91 -8.65
N TYR A 264 1.21 -13.08 -9.40
CA TYR A 264 1.75 -12.29 -10.50
C TYR A 264 1.79 -10.78 -10.18
N GLY A 265 1.42 -10.40 -8.95
CA GLY A 265 1.07 -9.03 -8.61
C GLY A 265 2.01 -8.39 -7.62
N LEU A 266 2.75 -7.37 -8.06
CA LEU A 266 3.26 -6.35 -7.16
C LEU A 266 2.07 -5.47 -6.79
N GLY A 267 1.57 -5.47 -5.56
CA GLY A 267 0.45 -4.56 -5.27
C GLY A 267 -0.89 -4.92 -5.93
N GLY A 268 -1.06 -6.13 -6.49
CA GLY A 268 -2.25 -6.46 -7.28
C GLY A 268 -2.25 -5.90 -8.71
N LYS A 269 -1.14 -5.35 -9.21
CA LYS A 269 -0.91 -5.13 -10.65
C LYS A 269 0.02 -6.22 -11.20
N THR A 270 -0.42 -6.91 -12.25
CA THR A 270 0.42 -7.78 -13.06
C THR A 270 1.51 -6.94 -13.74
N LEU A 271 2.76 -7.43 -13.69
CA LEU A 271 3.87 -6.93 -14.51
C LEU A 271 3.53 -6.98 -16.01
#